data_AF-A0A2V5I9Q8-F1
#
_entry.id   AF-A0A2V5I9Q8-F1
#
_cell.length_a   1.000
_cell.length_b   1.000
_cell.length_c   1.000
_cell.angle_alpha   90.00
_cell.angle_beta   90.00
_cell.angle_gamma   90.00
#
_symmetry.space_group_name_H-M   'P 1'
#
loop_
_entity.id
_entity.type
_entity.pdbx_description
1 polymer ?
#
loop_
_entity_poly.entity_id
_entity_poly.type
_entity_poly.pdbx_seq_one_letter_code
_entity_poly.pdbx_strand_id
1 'polypeptide(L)'
;MPATTPTICIACGSTATLHCAGCLNPPAYLPGSTASAAYCTRACQQRHWPIHKHVCRVMTQRTRLHRAAQILKTALLTYRATLYDIALTKIDLRDGTLYLHQTARDPGTRLPFPEHLTTNPEEREAALCVNQCTAAMALLSGMTRKLLAGMDTRTRFMDLQIGKKPRPTRLVPGPDATGCPHTVLVVTMRLAGEEWVLDPTGGQYGYCEGLVPFTRYMAEREARPLGRPVLYDATETSDLDSLVGLPGLGARRRDLEVERRAREYFAGFVRDNAGSEMLNGNAEDFKQRLEGFDKALKDHLLEFRG
;
A
#
# COMPACT_ATOMS: atom_id res chain seq x y z
N MET A 1 -25.47 20.11 -19.75
CA MET A 1 -24.35 19.98 -18.78
C MET A 1 -24.80 20.62 -17.48
N PRO A 2 -24.71 19.95 -16.32
CA PRO A 2 -25.09 20.58 -15.06
C PRO A 2 -24.12 21.74 -14.79
N ALA A 3 -24.66 22.92 -14.47
CA ALA A 3 -23.86 24.10 -14.15
C ALA A 3 -23.05 23.82 -12.88
N THR A 4 -21.73 23.83 -13.00
CA THR A 4 -20.82 23.74 -11.86
C THR A 4 -21.04 24.96 -10.97
N THR A 5 -21.37 24.72 -9.70
CA THR A 5 -21.51 25.78 -8.70
C THR A 5 -20.22 26.61 -8.68
N PRO A 6 -20.29 27.95 -8.83
CA PRO A 6 -19.11 28.77 -8.89
C PRO A 6 -18.32 28.66 -7.59
N THR A 7 -17.04 28.34 -7.68
CA THR A 7 -16.14 28.29 -6.53
C THR A 7 -15.98 29.71 -5.96
N ILE A 8 -16.05 29.85 -4.63
CA ILE A 8 -15.99 31.15 -3.96
C ILE A 8 -14.59 31.38 -3.37
N CYS A 9 -14.09 32.61 -3.48
CA CYS A 9 -12.83 33.03 -2.90
C CYS A 9 -12.95 33.04 -1.37
N ILE A 10 -12.16 32.22 -0.70
CA ILE A 10 -12.19 32.11 0.77
C ILE A 10 -11.74 33.41 1.47
N ALA A 11 -11.03 34.29 0.76
CA ALA A 11 -10.51 35.52 1.34
C ALA A 11 -11.47 36.72 1.19
N CYS A 12 -12.35 36.76 0.18
CA CYS A 12 -13.18 37.94 -0.11
C CYS A 12 -14.62 37.65 -0.56
N GLY A 13 -15.00 36.39 -0.78
CA GLY A 13 -16.36 36.02 -1.20
C GLY A 13 -16.67 36.18 -2.69
N SER A 14 -15.74 36.71 -3.51
CA SER A 14 -15.92 36.82 -4.96
C SER A 14 -15.76 35.47 -5.66
N THR A 15 -16.22 35.35 -6.91
CA THR A 15 -15.96 34.16 -7.75
C THR A 15 -14.45 33.89 -7.87
N ALA A 16 -14.06 32.64 -7.67
CA ALA A 16 -12.68 32.18 -7.68
C ALA A 16 -12.42 31.21 -8.84
N THR A 17 -11.25 31.37 -9.47
CA THR A 17 -10.74 30.49 -10.53
C THR A 17 -9.36 29.93 -10.19
N LEU A 18 -8.64 30.54 -9.23
CA LEU A 18 -7.34 30.09 -8.79
C LEU A 18 -7.48 29.15 -7.59
N HIS A 19 -6.85 27.99 -7.64
CA HIS A 19 -6.78 27.06 -6.52
C HIS A 19 -5.39 27.01 -5.92
N CYS A 20 -5.28 26.71 -4.61
CA CYS A 20 -3.99 26.44 -4.01
C CYS A 20 -3.43 25.11 -4.54
N ALA A 21 -2.38 25.19 -5.35
CA ALA A 21 -1.71 24.01 -5.91
C ALA A 21 -1.23 22.99 -4.87
N GLY A 22 -0.90 23.43 -3.64
CA GLY A 22 -0.40 22.54 -2.58
C GLY A 22 -1.47 21.65 -1.93
N CYS A 23 -2.73 22.10 -1.92
CA CYS A 23 -3.85 21.36 -1.32
C CYS A 23 -4.97 21.12 -2.32
N LEU A 24 -4.67 21.15 -3.62
CA LEU A 24 -5.63 20.83 -4.67
C LEU A 24 -5.87 19.32 -4.69
N ASN A 25 -7.15 18.93 -4.72
CA ASN A 25 -7.61 17.54 -4.84
C ASN A 25 -6.97 16.56 -3.85
N PRO A 26 -7.00 16.84 -2.53
CA PRO A 26 -6.56 15.85 -1.56
C PRO A 26 -7.50 14.64 -1.60
N PRO A 27 -7.00 13.42 -1.33
CA PRO A 27 -7.82 12.22 -1.26
C PRO A 27 -8.99 12.38 -0.28
N ALA A 28 -10.19 11.95 -0.72
CA ALA A 28 -11.42 12.05 0.04
C ALA A 28 -11.52 10.91 1.07
N TYR A 29 -10.95 11.13 2.25
CA TYR A 29 -10.93 10.12 3.32
C TYR A 29 -11.84 10.43 4.50
N LEU A 30 -12.07 11.71 4.75
CA LEU A 30 -12.93 12.21 5.82
C LEU A 30 -13.97 13.17 5.23
N PRO A 31 -15.18 13.28 5.81
CA PRO A 31 -16.13 14.31 5.40
C PRO A 31 -15.49 15.70 5.39
N GLY A 32 -15.63 16.46 4.29
CA GLY A 32 -15.03 17.79 4.12
C GLY A 32 -13.52 17.82 3.80
N SER A 33 -12.85 16.66 3.69
CA SER A 33 -11.41 16.60 3.41
C SER A 33 -10.99 17.05 2.00
N THR A 34 -11.94 17.21 1.06
CA THR A 34 -11.69 17.56 -0.34
C THR A 34 -11.70 19.06 -0.63
N ALA A 35 -12.08 19.91 0.33
CA ALA A 35 -12.21 21.35 0.12
C ALA A 35 -10.82 22.02 -0.03
N SER A 36 -10.38 22.18 -1.27
CA SER A 36 -9.20 22.98 -1.59
C SER A 36 -9.52 24.48 -1.50
N ALA A 37 -8.59 25.27 -0.97
CA ALA A 37 -8.79 26.71 -0.90
C ALA A 37 -8.74 27.34 -2.30
N ALA A 38 -9.78 28.13 -2.61
CA ALA A 38 -9.90 28.87 -3.86
C ALA A 38 -9.80 30.38 -3.65
N TYR A 39 -9.25 31.07 -4.64
CA TYR A 39 -8.94 32.49 -4.63
C TYR A 39 -9.33 33.14 -5.97
N CYS A 40 -9.76 34.39 -5.92
CA CYS A 40 -9.93 35.20 -7.13
C CYS A 40 -8.58 35.69 -7.67
N THR A 41 -7.60 35.92 -6.79
CA THR A 41 -6.27 36.46 -7.14
C THR A 41 -5.18 35.93 -6.21
N ARG A 42 -3.91 36.06 -6.65
CA ARG A 42 -2.72 35.75 -5.83
C ARG A 42 -2.61 36.65 -4.60
N ALA A 43 -3.08 37.90 -4.68
CA ALA A 43 -3.12 38.81 -3.53
C ALA A 43 -4.06 38.29 -2.44
N CYS A 44 -5.24 37.79 -2.81
CA CYS A 44 -6.16 37.14 -1.87
C CYS A 44 -5.57 35.88 -1.24
N GLN A 45 -4.82 35.09 -2.00
CA GLN A 45 -4.08 33.94 -1.46
C GLN A 45 -3.03 34.36 -0.44
N GLN A 46 -2.21 35.36 -0.75
CA GLN A 46 -1.18 35.87 0.17
C GLN A 46 -1.80 36.43 1.46
N ARG A 47 -2.91 37.17 1.34
CA ARG A 47 -3.65 37.69 2.50
C ARG A 47 -4.19 36.59 3.40
N HIS A 48 -4.70 35.50 2.82
CA HIS A 48 -5.22 34.36 3.58
C HIS A 48 -4.12 33.38 4.05
N TRP A 49 -2.91 33.49 3.51
CA TRP A 49 -1.82 32.54 3.76
C TRP A 49 -1.49 32.30 5.24
N PRO A 50 -1.46 33.30 6.14
CA PRO A 50 -1.18 33.07 7.56
C PRO A 50 -2.13 32.06 8.22
N ILE A 51 -3.39 32.01 7.77
CA ILE A 51 -4.41 31.08 8.26
C ILE A 51 -4.35 29.76 7.49
N HIS A 52 -4.20 29.83 6.16
CA HIS A 52 -4.24 28.66 5.29
C HIS A 52 -3.02 27.74 5.41
N LYS A 53 -1.84 28.28 5.72
CA LYS A 53 -0.55 27.57 5.62
C LYS A 53 -0.52 26.23 6.34
N HIS A 54 -1.09 26.16 7.55
CA HIS A 54 -1.14 24.91 8.32
C HIS A 54 -2.04 23.87 7.65
N VAL A 55 -3.27 24.26 7.29
CA VAL A 55 -4.22 23.38 6.58
C VAL A 55 -3.63 22.88 5.27
N CYS A 56 -2.97 23.76 4.50
CA CYS A 56 -2.30 23.38 3.27
C CYS A 56 -1.25 22.28 3.52
N ARG A 57 -0.41 22.43 4.55
CA ARG A 57 0.62 21.42 4.88
C ARG A 57 0.02 20.07 5.25
N VAL A 58 -1.06 20.05 6.04
CA VAL A 58 -1.77 18.81 6.39
C VAL A 58 -2.29 18.11 5.13
N MET A 59 -2.97 18.85 4.24
CA MET A 59 -3.50 18.28 3.00
C MET A 59 -2.39 17.77 2.08
N THR A 60 -1.29 18.52 1.93
CA THR A 60 -0.13 18.06 1.17
C THR A 60 0.44 16.76 1.75
N GLN A 61 0.55 16.64 3.07
CA GLN A 61 1.03 15.41 3.71
C GLN A 61 0.08 14.23 3.47
N ARG A 62 -1.24 14.43 3.55
CA ARG A 62 -2.23 13.39 3.23
C ARG A 62 -2.08 12.91 1.78
N THR A 63 -1.94 13.82 0.82
CA THR A 63 -1.70 13.46 -0.59
C THR A 63 -0.42 12.66 -0.74
N ARG A 64 0.68 13.08 -0.09
CA ARG A 64 1.94 12.35 -0.11
C ARG A 64 1.83 10.96 0.51
N LEU A 65 1.10 10.82 1.63
CA LEU A 65 0.88 9.52 2.27
C LEU A 65 0.06 8.58 1.37
N HIS A 66 -0.99 9.09 0.72
CA HIS A 66 -1.77 8.33 -0.25
C HIS A 66 -0.91 7.84 -1.42
N ARG A 67 -0.12 8.72 -2.01
CA ARG A 67 0.83 8.39 -3.08
C ARG A 67 1.85 7.34 -2.65
N ALA A 68 2.36 7.45 -1.42
CA ALA A 68 3.27 6.45 -0.86
C ALA A 68 2.58 5.08 -0.77
N ALA A 69 1.34 5.02 -0.28
CA ALA A 69 0.59 3.77 -0.23
C ALA A 69 0.33 3.16 -1.63
N GLN A 70 0.08 4.00 -2.65
CA GLN A 70 -0.05 3.54 -4.03
C GLN A 70 1.27 2.93 -4.56
N ILE A 71 2.40 3.62 -4.38
CA ILE A 71 3.72 3.11 -4.79
C ILE A 71 4.03 1.79 -4.07
N LEU A 72 3.81 1.73 -2.75
CA LEU A 72 4.08 0.54 -1.94
C LEU A 72 3.23 -0.66 -2.36
N LYS A 73 1.94 -0.44 -2.65
CA LYS A 73 1.05 -1.49 -3.15
C LYS A 73 1.48 -1.95 -4.54
N THR A 74 1.78 -1.02 -5.46
CA THR A 74 2.32 -1.35 -6.78
C THR A 74 3.59 -2.18 -6.64
N ALA A 75 4.57 -1.74 -5.85
CA ALA A 75 5.82 -2.48 -5.66
C ALA A 75 5.60 -3.91 -5.16
N LEU A 76 4.70 -4.12 -4.18
CA LEU A 76 4.35 -5.45 -3.71
C LEU A 76 3.73 -6.30 -4.82
N LEU A 77 2.72 -5.78 -5.53
CA LEU A 77 2.02 -6.53 -6.56
C LEU A 77 2.93 -6.87 -7.74
N THR A 78 3.84 -5.98 -8.12
CA THR A 78 4.84 -6.21 -9.17
C THR A 78 5.86 -7.25 -8.73
N TYR A 79 6.34 -7.16 -7.48
CA TYR A 79 7.21 -8.19 -6.89
C TYR A 79 6.55 -9.56 -6.92
N ARG A 80 5.33 -9.66 -6.39
CA ARG A 80 4.55 -10.91 -6.33
C ARG A 80 4.20 -11.43 -7.71
N ALA A 81 3.87 -10.57 -8.67
CA ALA A 81 3.51 -10.99 -10.01
C ALA A 81 4.72 -11.50 -10.82
N THR A 82 5.92 -11.01 -10.50
CA THR A 82 7.15 -11.39 -11.22
C THR A 82 7.82 -12.60 -10.59
N LEU A 83 7.88 -12.64 -9.26
CA LEU A 83 8.51 -13.68 -8.46
C LEU A 83 7.47 -14.45 -7.64
N TYR A 84 6.48 -15.00 -8.33
CA TYR A 84 5.40 -15.75 -7.71
C TYR A 84 5.89 -17.13 -7.26
N ASP A 85 5.48 -17.54 -6.07
CA ASP A 85 5.96 -18.73 -5.37
C ASP A 85 4.82 -19.72 -5.06
N ILE A 86 3.69 -19.61 -5.78
CA ILE A 86 2.57 -20.54 -5.67
C ILE A 86 2.32 -21.13 -7.06
N ALA A 87 2.36 -22.47 -7.17
CA ALA A 87 2.03 -23.17 -8.40
C ALA A 87 0.49 -23.27 -8.53
N LEU A 88 -0.13 -22.16 -8.94
CA LEU A 88 -1.58 -22.10 -9.14
C LEU A 88 -1.99 -22.87 -10.40
N THR A 89 -3.09 -23.62 -10.27
CA THR A 89 -3.71 -24.37 -11.36
C THR A 89 -5.09 -23.85 -11.72
N LYS A 90 -5.77 -23.19 -10.78
CA LYS A 90 -7.12 -22.64 -11.00
C LYS A 90 -7.44 -21.55 -9.98
N ILE A 91 -8.20 -20.55 -10.42
CA ILE A 91 -8.82 -19.53 -9.57
C ILE A 91 -10.33 -19.63 -9.78
N ASP A 92 -11.10 -19.69 -8.69
CA ASP A 92 -12.56 -19.71 -8.79
C ASP A 92 -13.27 -19.13 -7.57
N LEU A 93 -14.28 -18.31 -7.86
CA LEU A 93 -15.16 -17.71 -6.87
C LEU A 93 -16.34 -18.65 -6.59
N ARG A 94 -16.48 -19.11 -5.35
CA ARG A 94 -17.65 -19.89 -4.90
C ARG A 94 -18.18 -19.33 -3.58
N ASP A 95 -19.47 -19.04 -3.53
CA ASP A 95 -20.15 -18.55 -2.33
C ASP A 95 -19.46 -17.33 -1.71
N GLY A 96 -19.01 -16.39 -2.55
CA GLY A 96 -18.30 -15.18 -2.14
C GLY A 96 -16.85 -15.41 -1.67
N THR A 97 -16.33 -16.64 -1.69
CA THR A 97 -14.95 -16.98 -1.32
C THR A 97 -14.13 -17.26 -2.58
N LEU A 98 -12.95 -16.65 -2.68
CA LEU A 98 -12.01 -16.89 -3.77
C LEU A 98 -11.11 -18.08 -3.42
N TYR A 99 -11.23 -19.16 -4.19
CA TYR A 99 -10.41 -20.36 -4.05
C TYR A 99 -9.26 -20.30 -5.05
N LEU A 100 -8.06 -20.55 -4.53
CA LEU A 100 -6.80 -20.58 -5.25
C LEU A 100 -6.28 -22.01 -5.19
N HIS A 101 -6.52 -22.76 -6.26
CA HIS A 101 -6.06 -24.14 -6.36
C HIS A 101 -4.58 -24.18 -6.67
N GLN A 102 -3.82 -24.94 -5.88
CA GLN A 102 -2.37 -25.09 -6.03
C GLN A 102 -1.95 -26.56 -6.07
N THR A 103 -0.78 -26.80 -6.64
CA THR A 103 -0.10 -28.10 -6.61
C THR A 103 1.24 -28.00 -5.90
N ALA A 104 1.85 -29.14 -5.60
CA ALA A 104 3.24 -29.16 -5.18
C ALA A 104 4.12 -28.49 -6.24
N ARG A 105 5.19 -27.83 -5.77
CA ARG A 105 6.23 -27.24 -6.62
C ARG A 105 7.59 -27.55 -6.04
N ASP A 106 8.61 -27.39 -6.87
CA ASP A 106 9.98 -27.47 -6.41
C ASP A 106 10.30 -26.28 -5.48
N PRO A 107 10.91 -26.54 -4.30
CA PRO A 107 11.33 -25.48 -3.39
C PRO A 107 12.36 -24.56 -4.03
N GLY A 108 12.24 -23.25 -3.79
CA GLY A 108 13.06 -22.22 -4.41
C GLY A 108 12.56 -21.75 -5.77
N THR A 109 11.66 -22.47 -6.44
CA THR A 109 11.12 -22.01 -7.73
C THR A 109 10.35 -20.70 -7.59
N ARG A 110 10.63 -19.76 -8.51
CA ARG A 110 9.91 -18.50 -8.71
C ARG A 110 9.48 -18.43 -10.17
N LEU A 111 8.21 -18.15 -10.40
CA LEU A 111 7.61 -18.05 -11.73
C LEU A 111 6.80 -16.76 -11.84
N PRO A 112 6.53 -16.25 -13.04
CA PRO A 112 5.53 -15.22 -13.21
C PRO A 112 4.16 -15.70 -12.75
N PHE A 113 3.34 -14.78 -12.24
CA PHE A 113 1.94 -15.06 -11.95
C PHE A 113 1.23 -15.54 -13.24
N PRO A 114 0.43 -16.61 -13.18
CA PRO A 114 -0.24 -17.16 -14.34
C PRO A 114 -1.45 -16.28 -14.75
N GLU A 115 -1.17 -15.19 -15.48
CA GLU A 115 -2.17 -14.18 -15.90
C GLU A 115 -3.37 -14.77 -16.68
N HIS A 116 -3.22 -15.96 -17.28
CA HIS A 116 -4.31 -16.63 -17.98
C HIS A 116 -5.39 -17.20 -17.05
N LEU A 117 -5.15 -17.32 -15.74
CA LEU A 117 -6.11 -17.89 -14.79
C LEU A 117 -7.22 -16.91 -14.37
N THR A 118 -7.02 -15.61 -14.53
CA THR A 118 -8.07 -14.61 -14.28
C THR A 118 -7.80 -13.32 -15.03
N THR A 119 -8.85 -12.71 -15.58
CA THR A 119 -8.84 -11.34 -16.12
C THR A 119 -9.42 -10.33 -15.12
N ASN A 120 -9.93 -10.79 -13.97
CA ASN A 120 -10.50 -9.94 -12.95
C ASN A 120 -9.37 -9.33 -12.08
N PRO A 121 -9.19 -8.00 -12.10
CA PRO A 121 -8.10 -7.35 -11.37
C PRO A 121 -8.19 -7.58 -9.86
N GLU A 122 -9.39 -7.71 -9.30
CA GLU A 122 -9.57 -7.93 -7.87
C GLU A 122 -9.19 -9.38 -7.47
N GLU A 123 -9.50 -10.37 -8.31
CA GLU A 123 -9.07 -11.77 -8.10
C GLU A 123 -7.56 -11.91 -8.24
N ARG A 124 -6.99 -11.25 -9.26
CA ARG A 124 -5.54 -11.17 -9.46
C ARG A 124 -4.86 -10.60 -8.22
N GLU A 125 -5.32 -9.46 -7.72
CA GLU A 125 -4.76 -8.84 -6.52
C GLU A 125 -4.87 -9.75 -5.29
N ALA A 126 -6.03 -10.35 -5.08
CA ALA A 126 -6.25 -11.29 -3.97
C ALA A 126 -5.28 -12.49 -4.03
N ALA A 127 -5.03 -13.04 -5.22
CA ALA A 127 -4.09 -14.13 -5.44
C ALA A 127 -2.62 -13.73 -5.22
N LEU A 128 -2.26 -12.47 -5.49
CA LEU A 128 -0.92 -11.94 -5.24
C LEU A 128 -0.69 -11.65 -3.75
N CYS A 129 -1.73 -11.24 -3.02
CA CYS A 129 -1.66 -10.83 -1.61
C CYS A 129 -1.84 -11.97 -0.61
N VAL A 130 -2.41 -13.11 -0.99
CA VAL A 130 -2.74 -14.20 -0.06
C VAL A 130 -1.51 -14.63 0.78
N ASN A 131 -1.69 -14.62 2.10
CA ASN A 131 -0.65 -14.98 3.08
C ASN A 131 0.62 -14.11 3.02
N GLN A 132 0.55 -12.89 2.47
CA GLN A 132 1.70 -12.00 2.34
C GLN A 132 1.78 -10.89 3.39
N CYS A 133 0.78 -10.74 4.28
CA CYS A 133 0.69 -9.56 5.16
C CYS A 133 1.98 -9.23 5.93
N THR A 134 2.55 -10.19 6.67
CA THR A 134 3.80 -9.98 7.41
C THR A 134 5.01 -9.80 6.48
N ALA A 135 5.14 -10.65 5.46
CA ALA A 135 6.25 -10.60 4.49
C ALA A 135 6.30 -9.26 3.74
N ALA A 136 5.13 -8.74 3.35
CA ALA A 136 5.00 -7.45 2.68
C ALA A 136 5.48 -6.30 3.55
N MET A 137 5.18 -6.32 4.85
CA MET A 137 5.67 -5.27 5.76
C MET A 137 7.19 -5.30 5.92
N ALA A 138 7.83 -6.47 5.86
CA ALA A 138 9.29 -6.56 5.88
C ALA A 138 9.88 -6.11 4.54
N LEU A 139 9.47 -6.74 3.44
CA LEU A 139 9.90 -6.45 2.05
C LEU A 139 9.89 -4.94 1.74
N LEU A 140 8.80 -4.25 2.11
CA LEU A 140 8.58 -2.85 1.77
C LEU A 140 9.23 -1.86 2.75
N SER A 141 9.98 -2.34 3.75
CA SER A 141 10.47 -1.49 4.84
C SER A 141 11.44 -0.39 4.43
N GLY A 142 12.43 -0.73 3.61
CA GLY A 142 13.35 0.25 3.03
C GLY A 142 12.62 1.31 2.22
N MET A 143 11.68 0.89 1.37
CA MET A 143 10.91 1.80 0.53
C MET A 143 9.99 2.71 1.35
N THR A 144 9.29 2.16 2.34
CA THR A 144 8.42 2.91 3.24
C THR A 144 9.19 4.03 3.94
N ARG A 145 10.39 3.73 4.48
CA ARG A 145 11.24 4.74 5.10
C ARG A 145 11.67 5.84 4.13
N LYS A 146 12.05 5.49 2.89
CA LYS A 146 12.50 6.46 1.88
C LYS A 146 11.36 7.34 1.37
N LEU A 147 10.18 6.78 1.13
CA LEU A 147 9.01 7.54 0.67
C LEU A 147 8.53 8.52 1.75
N LEU A 148 8.45 8.07 3.01
CA LEU A 148 7.98 8.89 4.12
C LEU A 148 9.06 9.84 4.68
N ALA A 149 10.27 9.83 4.13
CA ALA A 149 11.35 10.72 4.54
C ALA A 149 10.92 12.19 4.41
N GLY A 150 11.16 12.97 5.46
CA GLY A 150 10.76 14.38 5.55
C GLY A 150 9.29 14.63 5.87
N MET A 151 8.48 13.58 6.07
CA MET A 151 7.14 13.70 6.64
C MET A 151 7.21 13.52 8.16
N ASP A 152 6.45 14.34 8.90
CA ASP A 152 6.36 14.24 10.37
C ASP A 152 5.43 13.08 10.77
N THR A 153 5.96 11.87 10.62
CA THR A 153 5.21 10.62 10.79
C THR A 153 5.87 9.69 11.80
N ARG A 154 5.05 8.82 12.41
CA ARG A 154 5.50 7.66 13.18
C ARG A 154 4.83 6.42 12.64
N THR A 155 5.63 5.43 12.25
CA THR A 155 5.13 4.16 11.72
C THR A 155 5.29 3.05 12.75
N ARG A 156 4.28 2.19 12.86
CA ARG A 156 4.24 1.06 13.80
C ARG A 156 3.64 -0.18 13.13
N PHE A 157 4.12 -1.36 13.51
CA PHE A 157 3.43 -2.61 13.23
C PHE A 157 2.16 -2.74 14.06
N MET A 158 1.13 -3.37 13.51
CA MET A 158 -0.02 -3.80 14.28
C MET A 158 -0.59 -5.08 13.68
N ASP A 159 -0.76 -6.10 14.53
CA ASP A 159 -1.46 -7.32 14.19
C ASP A 159 -2.93 -7.22 14.55
N LEU A 160 -3.78 -7.61 13.60
CA LEU A 160 -5.22 -7.48 13.67
C LEU A 160 -5.90 -8.82 13.38
N GLN A 161 -6.96 -9.10 14.12
CA GLN A 161 -7.98 -10.03 13.66
C GLN A 161 -8.96 -9.29 12.76
N ILE A 162 -9.06 -9.68 11.49
CA ILE A 162 -10.08 -9.13 10.56
C ILE A 162 -11.36 -9.93 10.71
N GLY A 163 -12.45 -9.26 11.13
CA GLY A 163 -13.77 -9.85 11.32
C GLY A 163 -14.55 -9.94 10.01
N LYS A 164 -14.73 -8.81 9.33
CA LYS A 164 -15.48 -8.72 8.09
C LYS A 164 -14.56 -8.83 6.87
N LYS A 165 -14.84 -9.80 6.02
CA LYS A 165 -14.08 -10.10 4.78
C LYS A 165 -15.06 -10.16 3.61
N PRO A 166 -15.22 -9.08 2.81
CA PRO A 166 -16.14 -9.05 1.68
C PRO A 166 -15.93 -10.21 0.70
N ARG A 167 -14.66 -10.59 0.48
CA ARG A 167 -14.28 -11.71 -0.36
C ARG A 167 -13.03 -12.38 0.20
N PRO A 168 -13.16 -13.33 1.14
CA PRO A 168 -12.01 -14.04 1.69
C PRO A 168 -11.34 -14.90 0.61
N THR A 169 -10.02 -15.02 0.68
CA THR A 169 -9.21 -15.85 -0.23
C THR A 169 -8.67 -17.08 0.48
N ARG A 170 -8.71 -18.25 -0.17
CA ARG A 170 -8.28 -19.54 0.39
C ARG A 170 -7.42 -20.33 -0.59
N LEU A 171 -6.34 -20.92 -0.09
CA LEU A 171 -5.52 -21.87 -0.86
C LEU A 171 -6.08 -23.30 -0.74
N VAL A 172 -6.09 -24.05 -1.83
CA VAL A 172 -6.57 -25.44 -1.87
C VAL A 172 -5.58 -26.34 -2.64
N PRO A 173 -4.94 -27.33 -1.98
CA PRO A 173 -4.94 -27.56 -0.53
C PRO A 173 -4.21 -26.44 0.19
N GLY A 174 -4.58 -26.14 1.44
CA GLY A 174 -3.93 -25.13 2.25
C GLY A 174 -4.41 -25.20 3.70
N PRO A 175 -3.65 -24.65 4.67
CA PRO A 175 -4.12 -24.58 6.04
C PRO A 175 -5.37 -23.70 6.12
N ASP A 176 -6.23 -23.98 7.09
CA ASP A 176 -7.31 -23.06 7.42
C ASP A 176 -6.71 -21.76 7.95
N ALA A 177 -6.93 -20.66 7.22
CA ALA A 177 -6.48 -19.33 7.60
C ALA A 177 -7.41 -18.66 8.64
N THR A 178 -8.43 -19.37 9.12
CA THR A 178 -9.33 -18.89 10.16
C THR A 178 -8.54 -18.61 11.44
N GLY A 179 -8.65 -17.38 11.94
CA GLY A 179 -7.92 -16.93 13.15
C GLY A 179 -6.46 -16.52 12.91
N CYS A 180 -5.94 -16.59 11.68
CA CYS A 180 -4.61 -16.04 11.39
C CYS A 180 -4.61 -14.51 11.54
N PRO A 181 -3.65 -13.93 12.28
CA PRO A 181 -3.45 -12.49 12.34
C PRO A 181 -3.18 -11.88 10.96
N HIS A 182 -3.61 -10.63 10.79
CA HIS A 182 -3.25 -9.78 9.65
C HIS A 182 -2.35 -8.65 10.12
N THR A 183 -1.14 -8.55 9.59
CA THR A 183 -0.20 -7.49 9.93
C THR A 183 -0.39 -6.28 9.01
N VAL A 184 -0.51 -5.09 9.60
CA VAL A 184 -0.57 -3.80 8.88
C VAL A 184 0.42 -2.80 9.46
N LEU A 185 0.63 -1.67 8.76
CA LEU A 185 1.30 -0.51 9.35
C LEU A 185 0.29 0.53 9.80
N VAL A 186 0.48 1.03 11.02
CA VAL A 186 -0.19 2.23 11.52
C VAL A 186 0.76 3.41 11.35
N VAL A 187 0.35 4.39 10.55
CA VAL A 187 1.07 5.63 10.31
C VAL A 187 0.36 6.76 11.04
N THR A 188 1.02 7.30 12.07
CA THR A 188 0.57 8.49 12.78
C THR A 188 1.16 9.74 12.10
N MET A 189 0.34 10.59 11.51
CA MET A 189 0.70 11.93 11.02
C MET A 189 0.64 12.93 12.18
N ARG A 190 1.79 13.26 12.76
CA ARG A 190 1.86 14.06 14.00
C ARG A 190 1.38 15.50 13.81
N LEU A 191 1.62 16.08 12.63
CA LEU A 191 1.19 17.44 12.30
C LEU A 191 -0.33 17.67 12.49
N ALA A 192 -1.13 16.63 12.25
CA ALA A 192 -2.60 16.70 12.32
C ALA A 192 -3.19 15.83 13.44
N GLY A 193 -2.37 15.05 14.15
CA GLY A 193 -2.85 14.06 15.12
C GLY A 193 -3.66 12.93 14.50
N GLU A 194 -3.43 12.62 13.23
CA GLU A 194 -4.19 11.61 12.48
C GLU A 194 -3.50 10.25 12.48
N GLU A 195 -4.28 9.18 12.51
CA GLU A 195 -3.77 7.81 12.35
C GLU A 195 -4.39 7.15 11.12
N TRP A 196 -3.54 6.45 10.39
CA TRP A 196 -3.87 5.79 9.13
C TRP A 196 -3.38 4.36 9.16
N VAL A 197 -4.17 3.45 8.59
CA VAL A 197 -3.75 2.08 8.31
C VAL A 197 -3.28 2.00 6.87
N LEU A 198 -2.02 1.59 6.69
CA LEU A 198 -1.44 1.25 5.40
C LEU A 198 -1.44 -0.28 5.26
N ASP A 199 -2.19 -0.78 4.28
CA ASP A 199 -2.46 -2.20 4.06
C ASP A 199 -2.39 -2.54 2.56
N PRO A 200 -1.18 -2.73 2.00
CA PRO A 200 -1.00 -3.16 0.62
C PRO A 200 -1.52 -4.59 0.35
N THR A 201 -1.88 -5.34 1.40
CA THR A 201 -2.33 -6.74 1.32
C THR A 201 -3.82 -6.94 1.56
N GLY A 202 -4.60 -5.86 1.69
CA GLY A 202 -6.04 -5.92 1.96
C GLY A 202 -6.84 -6.69 0.89
N GLY A 203 -6.29 -6.79 -0.33
CA GLY A 203 -6.87 -7.51 -1.46
C GLY A 203 -7.21 -8.97 -1.16
N GLN A 204 -6.46 -9.63 -0.26
CA GLN A 204 -6.74 -11.02 0.15
C GLN A 204 -8.12 -11.20 0.84
N TYR A 205 -8.72 -10.10 1.32
CA TYR A 205 -10.04 -10.06 1.92
C TYR A 205 -11.09 -9.32 1.07
N GLY A 206 -10.69 -8.84 -0.12
CA GLY A 206 -11.55 -8.06 -1.01
C GLY A 206 -11.53 -6.56 -0.75
N TYR A 207 -10.49 -6.01 -0.11
CA TYR A 207 -10.32 -4.56 0.06
C TYR A 207 -9.28 -4.02 -0.91
N CYS A 208 -9.66 -3.04 -1.73
CA CYS A 208 -8.76 -2.47 -2.73
C CYS A 208 -7.94 -1.28 -2.21
N GLU A 209 -8.33 -0.65 -1.10
CA GLU A 209 -7.64 0.52 -0.59
C GLU A 209 -6.33 0.15 0.10
N GLY A 210 -5.21 0.77 -0.33
CA GLY A 210 -3.91 0.61 0.34
C GLY A 210 -3.73 1.51 1.58
N LEU A 211 -4.61 2.50 1.78
CA LEU A 211 -4.55 3.46 2.88
C LEU A 211 -5.96 3.88 3.31
N VAL A 212 -6.24 3.79 4.61
CA VAL A 212 -7.56 4.10 5.20
C VAL A 212 -7.37 4.79 6.56
N PRO A 213 -8.20 5.77 6.96
CA PRO A 213 -8.17 6.31 8.32
C PRO A 213 -8.34 5.20 9.36
N PHE A 214 -7.58 5.24 10.45
CA PHE A 214 -7.54 4.17 11.44
C PHE A 214 -8.94 3.79 11.97
N THR A 215 -9.71 4.77 12.46
CA THR A 215 -11.07 4.52 12.99
C THR A 215 -11.99 3.89 11.95
N ARG A 216 -11.90 4.34 10.69
CA ARG A 216 -12.68 3.79 9.58
C ARG A 216 -12.26 2.36 9.26
N TYR A 217 -10.95 2.08 9.20
CA TYR A 217 -10.43 0.74 8.97
C TYR A 217 -10.93 -0.25 10.03
N MET A 218 -10.84 0.13 11.31
CA MET A 218 -11.28 -0.70 12.43
C MET A 218 -12.78 -0.99 12.39
N ALA A 219 -13.61 0.03 12.14
CA ALA A 219 -15.06 -0.10 12.09
C ALA A 219 -15.54 -0.91 10.89
N GLU A 220 -15.12 -0.56 9.67
CA GLU A 220 -15.63 -1.19 8.43
C GLU A 220 -15.20 -2.65 8.29
N ARG A 221 -14.02 -3.01 8.82
CA ARG A 221 -13.45 -4.35 8.72
C ARG A 221 -13.72 -5.20 9.96
N GLU A 222 -14.41 -4.63 10.95
CA GLU A 222 -14.59 -5.22 12.29
C GLU A 222 -13.25 -5.71 12.86
N ALA A 223 -12.19 -4.93 12.63
CA ALA A 223 -10.83 -5.33 12.97
C ALA A 223 -10.61 -5.18 14.48
N ARG A 224 -9.91 -6.14 15.08
CA ARG A 224 -9.58 -6.15 16.51
C ARG A 224 -8.08 -6.26 16.69
N PRO A 225 -7.42 -5.34 17.43
CA PRO A 225 -5.99 -5.46 17.69
C PRO A 225 -5.70 -6.70 18.53
N LEU A 226 -4.67 -7.45 18.15
CA LEU A 226 -4.21 -8.62 18.91
C LEU A 226 -3.10 -8.28 19.92
N GLY A 227 -2.68 -7.02 19.95
CA GLY A 227 -1.65 -6.52 20.85
C GLY A 227 -1.48 -5.01 20.73
N ARG A 228 -0.46 -4.48 21.40
CA ARG A 228 -0.09 -3.07 21.25
C ARG A 228 0.72 -2.88 19.97
N PRO A 229 0.56 -1.74 19.27
CA PRO A 229 1.39 -1.44 18.11
C PRO A 229 2.88 -1.34 18.49
N VAL A 230 3.75 -1.96 17.69
CA VAL A 230 5.20 -2.04 17.92
C VAL A 230 5.94 -1.10 16.96
N LEU A 231 7.13 -0.61 17.32
CA LEU A 231 7.92 0.24 16.43
C LEU A 231 8.23 -0.48 15.10
N TYR A 232 8.21 0.26 14.00
CA TYR A 232 8.55 -0.28 12.69
C TYR A 232 10.06 -0.17 12.40
N ASP A 233 10.82 -1.17 12.83
CA ASP A 233 12.29 -1.27 12.70
C ASP A 233 12.75 -2.42 11.79
N ALA A 234 11.84 -3.07 11.07
CA ALA A 234 12.16 -4.18 10.19
C ALA A 234 13.08 -3.80 9.02
N THR A 235 13.86 -4.77 8.59
CA THR A 235 14.57 -4.83 7.30
C THR A 235 13.77 -5.68 6.32
N GLU A 236 14.15 -5.63 5.05
CA GLU A 236 13.62 -6.44 3.95
C GLU A 236 13.61 -7.96 4.23
N THR A 237 14.41 -8.42 5.18
CA THR A 237 14.63 -9.85 5.50
C THR A 237 14.34 -10.23 6.96
N SER A 238 13.90 -9.30 7.81
CA SER A 238 13.76 -9.54 9.27
C SER A 238 12.80 -10.68 9.63
N ASP A 239 11.70 -10.85 8.88
CA ASP A 239 10.77 -11.97 9.04
C ASP A 239 11.43 -13.31 8.67
N LEU A 240 12.27 -13.32 7.64
CA LEU A 240 13.02 -14.51 7.24
C LEU A 240 14.08 -14.88 8.29
N ASP A 241 14.78 -13.89 8.84
CA ASP A 241 15.77 -14.10 9.91
C ASP A 241 15.15 -14.77 11.13
N SER A 242 13.93 -14.36 11.47
CA SER A 242 13.16 -14.95 12.58
C SER A 242 12.75 -16.41 12.31
N LEU A 243 12.55 -16.79 11.04
CA LEU A 243 12.14 -18.14 10.65
C LEU A 243 13.32 -19.12 10.54
N VAL A 244 14.50 -18.65 10.12
CA VAL A 244 15.69 -19.50 9.88
C VAL A 244 16.18 -20.18 11.17
N GLY A 245 15.90 -19.60 12.35
CA GLY A 245 16.24 -20.18 13.64
C GLY A 245 15.35 -21.36 14.09
N LEU A 246 14.26 -21.66 13.37
CA LEU A 246 13.33 -22.72 13.75
C LEU A 246 13.81 -24.11 13.27
N PRO A 247 13.72 -25.16 14.10
CA PRO A 247 14.01 -26.53 13.67
C PRO A 247 12.97 -27.03 12.65
N GLY A 248 13.34 -28.01 11.80
CA GLY A 248 12.41 -28.70 10.91
C GLY A 248 12.09 -28.00 9.58
N LEU A 249 12.91 -27.03 9.14
CA LEU A 249 12.65 -26.27 7.91
C LEU A 249 12.72 -27.10 6.62
N GLY A 250 13.49 -28.19 6.58
CA GLY A 250 13.55 -29.11 5.42
C GLY A 250 13.60 -28.40 4.07
N ALA A 251 12.65 -28.72 3.19
CA ALA A 251 12.47 -28.09 1.87
C ALA A 251 12.24 -26.56 1.93
N ARG A 252 11.59 -26.05 2.98
CA ARG A 252 11.29 -24.62 3.19
C ARG A 252 12.55 -23.77 3.34
N ARG A 253 13.69 -24.37 3.70
CA ARG A 253 14.98 -23.66 3.78
C ARG A 253 15.37 -23.06 2.42
N ARG A 254 15.25 -23.84 1.34
CA ARG A 254 15.56 -23.36 -0.02
C ARG A 254 14.64 -22.23 -0.45
N ASP A 255 13.37 -22.30 -0.09
CA ASP A 255 12.42 -21.20 -0.34
C ASP A 255 12.84 -19.91 0.37
N LEU A 256 13.25 -19.99 1.64
CA LEU A 256 13.71 -18.84 2.41
C LEU A 256 15.02 -18.25 1.86
N GLU A 257 15.94 -19.09 1.38
CA GLU A 257 17.21 -18.65 0.79
C GLU A 257 17.01 -17.92 -0.53
N VAL A 258 16.19 -18.46 -1.44
CA VAL A 258 15.84 -17.77 -2.70
C VAL A 258 15.09 -16.48 -2.41
N GLU A 259 14.13 -16.52 -1.48
CA GLU A 259 13.38 -15.33 -1.07
C GLU A 259 14.32 -14.24 -0.57
N ARG A 260 15.26 -14.57 0.33
CA ARG A 260 16.25 -13.60 0.82
C ARG A 260 17.00 -12.92 -0.31
N ARG A 261 17.57 -13.69 -1.24
CA ARG A 261 18.29 -13.15 -2.41
C ARG A 261 17.40 -12.23 -3.25
N ALA A 262 16.15 -12.64 -3.49
CA ALA A 262 15.20 -11.85 -4.25
C ALA A 262 14.87 -10.52 -3.55
N ARG A 263 14.72 -10.53 -2.23
CA ARG A 263 14.45 -9.32 -1.43
C ARG A 263 15.65 -8.39 -1.35
N GLU A 264 16.86 -8.91 -1.23
CA GLU A 264 18.09 -8.12 -1.30
C GLU A 264 18.29 -7.49 -2.68
N TYR A 265 17.96 -8.23 -3.74
CA TYR A 265 17.99 -7.73 -5.12
C TYR A 265 16.93 -6.64 -5.35
N PHE A 266 15.72 -6.82 -4.82
CA PHE A 266 14.69 -5.78 -4.78
C PHE A 266 15.16 -4.55 -4.00
N ALA A 267 15.75 -4.73 -2.82
CA ALA A 267 16.27 -3.64 -2.00
C ALA A 267 17.34 -2.83 -2.73
N GLY A 268 18.13 -3.46 -3.61
CA GLY A 268 19.01 -2.79 -4.56
C GLY A 268 18.28 -1.79 -5.43
N PHE A 269 17.23 -2.22 -6.13
CA PHE A 269 16.39 -1.33 -6.92
C PHE A 269 15.80 -0.19 -6.10
N VAL A 270 15.31 -0.46 -4.89
CA VAL A 270 14.76 0.56 -3.98
C VAL A 270 15.80 1.60 -3.58
N ARG A 271 17.05 1.20 -3.36
CA ARG A 271 18.13 2.14 -3.02
C ARG A 271 18.35 3.17 -4.12
N ASP A 272 18.21 2.78 -5.37
CA ASP A 272 18.56 3.62 -6.51
C ASP A 272 17.35 4.38 -7.08
N ASN A 273 16.14 3.84 -6.92
CA ASN A 273 14.95 4.33 -7.64
C ASN A 273 13.81 4.84 -6.75
N ALA A 274 13.87 4.63 -5.43
CA ALA A 274 12.81 5.07 -4.52
C ALA A 274 13.23 6.25 -3.63
N GLY A 275 12.37 7.26 -3.56
CA GLY A 275 12.59 8.42 -2.71
C GLY A 275 11.36 9.32 -2.57
N SER A 276 11.42 10.24 -1.61
CA SER A 276 10.30 11.12 -1.25
C SER A 276 9.88 12.06 -2.40
N GLU A 277 10.77 12.32 -3.36
CA GLU A 277 10.52 13.08 -4.57
C GLU A 277 9.50 12.44 -5.51
N MET A 278 9.33 11.11 -5.42
CA MET A 278 8.29 10.39 -6.16
C MET A 278 6.87 10.83 -5.78
N LEU A 279 6.72 11.45 -4.60
CA LEU A 279 5.42 11.87 -4.06
C LEU A 279 5.00 13.27 -4.53
N ASN A 280 5.83 13.97 -5.30
CA ASN A 280 5.62 15.35 -5.72
C ASN A 280 4.89 15.44 -7.08
N GLY A 281 4.60 16.67 -7.51
CA GLY A 281 3.96 16.93 -8.80
C GLY A 281 2.44 16.89 -8.75
N ASN A 282 1.81 17.21 -9.87
CA ASN A 282 0.36 17.12 -10.01
C ASN A 282 -0.10 15.66 -10.12
N ALA A 283 -1.41 15.41 -10.26
CA ALA A 283 -1.95 14.04 -10.32
C ALA A 283 -1.46 13.25 -11.55
N GLU A 284 -1.32 13.91 -12.69
CA GLU A 284 -0.86 13.31 -13.94
C GLU A 284 0.63 12.98 -13.89
N ASP A 285 1.47 13.92 -13.40
CA ASP A 285 2.91 13.68 -13.22
C ASP A 285 3.16 12.48 -12.30
N PHE A 286 2.36 12.36 -11.23
CA PHE A 286 2.45 11.23 -10.31
C PHE A 286 2.04 9.92 -10.97
N LYS A 287 0.96 9.91 -11.76
CA LYS A 287 0.49 8.72 -12.47
C LYS A 287 1.55 8.21 -13.45
N GLN A 288 2.09 9.08 -14.29
CA GLN A 288 3.15 8.72 -15.24
C GLN A 288 4.39 8.18 -14.53
N ARG A 289 4.76 8.78 -13.40
CA ARG A 289 5.88 8.31 -12.58
C ARG A 289 5.62 6.93 -11.98
N LEU A 290 4.40 6.67 -11.50
CA LEU A 290 4.02 5.37 -10.95
C LEU A 290 4.05 4.27 -12.02
N GLU A 291 3.56 4.57 -13.23
CA GLU A 291 3.62 3.65 -14.37
C GLU A 291 5.06 3.36 -14.80
N GLY A 292 5.91 4.40 -14.87
CA GLY A 292 7.33 4.24 -15.17
C GLY A 292 8.07 3.43 -14.10
N PHE A 293 7.75 3.66 -12.82
CA PHE A 293 8.29 2.90 -11.70
C PHE A 293 7.89 1.42 -11.77
N ASP A 294 6.60 1.12 -12.02
CA ASP A 294 6.11 -0.25 -12.15
C ASP A 294 6.85 -1.02 -13.24
N LYS A 295 6.95 -0.40 -14.43
CA LYS A 295 7.67 -1.00 -15.56
C LYS A 295 9.14 -1.25 -15.23
N ALA A 296 9.85 -0.25 -14.70
CA ALA A 296 11.26 -0.39 -14.36
C ALA A 296 11.51 -1.45 -13.28
N LEU A 297 10.63 -1.54 -12.28
CA LEU A 297 10.70 -2.56 -11.24
C LEU A 297 10.48 -3.96 -11.83
N LYS A 298 9.49 -4.11 -12.72
CA LYS A 298 9.21 -5.38 -13.40
C LYS A 298 10.41 -5.83 -14.23
N ASP A 299 10.97 -4.92 -15.04
CA ASP A 299 12.13 -5.21 -15.89
C ASP A 299 13.34 -5.64 -15.03
N HIS A 300 13.62 -4.91 -13.93
CA HIS A 300 14.65 -5.28 -12.96
C HIS A 300 14.41 -6.69 -12.39
N LEU A 301 13.21 -6.98 -11.89
CA LEU A 301 12.91 -8.28 -11.27
C LEU A 301 12.95 -9.46 -12.25
N LEU A 302 12.71 -9.24 -13.54
CA LEU A 302 12.85 -10.29 -14.58
C LEU A 302 14.30 -10.72 -14.80
N GLU A 303 15.28 -9.88 -14.42
CA GLU A 303 16.71 -10.22 -14.48
C GLU A 303 17.17 -11.03 -13.26
N PHE A 304 16.35 -11.15 -12.22
CA PHE A 304 16.68 -11.93 -11.03
C PHE A 304 16.86 -13.41 -11.39
N ARG A 305 18.05 -13.94 -11.09
CA ARG A 305 18.36 -15.38 -11.21
C ARG A 305 18.40 -15.98 -9.81
N GLY A 306 17.39 -16.80 -9.53
CA GLY A 306 17.20 -17.51 -8.27
C GLY A 306 18.31 -18.48 -7.94
#